data_AF-A0A143X2Z5-F1
#
_entry.id   AF-A0A143X2Z5-F1
#
_cell.length_a   1.000
_cell.length_b   1.000
_cell.length_c   1.000
_cell.angle_alpha   90.00
_cell.angle_beta   90.00
_cell.angle_gamma   90.00
#
_symmetry.space_group_name_H-M   'P 1'
#
loop_
_entity.id
_entity.type
_entity.pdbx_description
1 polymer ?
#
loop_
_entity_poly.entity_id
_entity_poly.type
_entity_poly.pdbx_seq_one_letter_code
_entity_poly.pdbx_strand_id
1 'polypeptide(L)'
;MSTETAQINARINRTLKERGDAALERAGYTPSQAIRNLWDFAARNAHNPRAIQALFGAANDVEERKAEKERARRREAAIKGANIVAEAYERYGIEPSDWTKNASYEEMRDYALLERLRERGLDG
;
A
#
# COMPACT_ATOMS: atom_id res chain seq x y z
N MET A 1 14.16 49.77 13.47
CA MET A 1 12.85 49.12 13.33
C MET A 1 12.82 47.93 14.26
N SER A 2 11.91 47.91 15.24
CA SER A 2 11.76 46.76 16.13
C SER A 2 11.33 45.55 15.30
N THR A 3 12.14 44.51 15.28
CA THR A 3 11.72 43.20 14.76
C THR A 3 10.69 42.63 15.74
N GLU A 4 9.42 42.96 15.55
CA GLU A 4 8.33 42.33 16.29
C GLU A 4 8.32 40.83 15.99
N THR A 5 8.57 40.03 17.02
CA THR A 5 8.51 38.58 16.92
C THR A 5 7.08 38.11 17.20
N ALA A 6 6.49 37.37 16.27
CA ALA A 6 5.22 36.69 16.49
C ALA A 6 5.42 35.20 16.83
N GLN A 7 4.49 34.62 17.59
CA GLN A 7 4.49 33.19 17.93
C GLN A 7 3.48 32.41 17.08
N ILE A 8 3.85 31.20 16.69
CA ILE A 8 2.95 30.23 16.04
C ILE A 8 2.71 29.09 17.02
N ASN A 9 1.47 28.95 17.48
CA ASN A 9 1.07 27.89 18.40
C ASN A 9 0.07 26.96 17.71
N ALA A 10 0.41 25.68 17.58
CA ALA A 10 -0.46 24.66 16.99
C ALA A 10 -0.52 23.42 17.91
N ARG A 11 -1.72 22.87 18.09
CA ARG A 11 -1.89 21.59 18.80
C ARG A 11 -1.69 20.45 17.81
N ILE A 12 -0.80 19.52 18.15
CA ILE A 12 -0.47 18.35 17.34
C ILE A 12 -0.43 17.10 18.24
N ASN A 13 -0.75 15.94 17.66
CA ASN A 13 -0.60 14.67 18.35
C ASN A 13 0.87 14.46 18.76
N ARG A 14 1.08 13.96 19.99
CA ARG A 14 2.41 13.78 20.57
C ARG A 14 3.30 12.83 19.77
N THR A 15 2.78 11.66 19.38
CA THR A 15 3.57 10.67 18.62
C THR A 15 3.88 11.15 17.20
N LEU A 16 2.99 11.95 16.61
CA LEU A 16 3.26 12.62 15.34
C LEU A 16 4.38 13.66 15.49
N LYS A 17 4.37 14.45 16.57
CA LYS A 17 5.43 15.42 16.86
C LYS A 17 6.79 14.74 17.01
N GLU A 18 6.88 13.70 17.83
CA GLU A 18 8.13 12.99 18.10
C GLU A 18 8.73 12.39 16.80
N ARG A 19 7.89 11.75 15.97
CA ARG A 19 8.35 11.23 14.67
C ARG A 19 8.77 12.34 13.70
N GLY A 20 8.04 13.45 13.69
CA GLY A 20 8.35 14.62 12.87
C GLY A 20 9.68 15.26 13.25
N ASP A 21 9.90 15.49 14.56
CA ASP A 21 11.14 16.07 15.08
C ASP A 21 12.36 15.22 14.71
N ALA A 22 12.27 13.89 14.89
CA ALA A 22 13.35 12.98 14.52
C ALA A 22 13.64 12.97 13.01
N ALA A 23 12.60 13.11 12.16
CA ALA A 23 12.79 13.19 10.71
C ALA A 23 13.45 14.52 10.30
N LEU A 24 13.04 15.63 10.91
CA LEU A 24 13.63 16.95 10.66
C LEU A 24 15.10 17.00 11.10
N GLU A 25 15.42 16.44 12.26
CA GLU A 25 16.78 16.36 12.78
C GLU A 25 17.69 15.55 11.84
N ARG A 26 17.24 14.40 11.35
CA ARG A 26 17.96 13.61 10.34
C ARG A 26 18.19 14.38 9.04
N ALA A 27 17.29 15.29 8.69
CA ALA A 27 17.41 16.17 7.54
C ALA A 27 18.25 17.43 7.81
N GLY A 28 18.77 17.60 9.03
CA GLY A 28 19.61 18.75 9.43
C GLY A 28 18.83 20.01 9.81
N TYR A 29 17.54 19.90 10.14
CA TYR A 29 16.69 21.02 10.49
C TYR A 29 16.15 20.91 11.92
N THR A 30 16.12 22.04 12.63
CA THR A 30 15.30 22.16 13.83
C THR A 30 13.82 22.35 13.48
N PRO A 31 12.87 21.96 14.34
CA PRO A 31 11.45 22.19 14.11
C PRO A 31 11.11 23.67 13.82
N SER A 32 11.72 24.59 14.56
CA SER A 32 11.52 26.03 14.37
C SER A 32 12.03 26.53 13.03
N GLN A 33 13.16 26.01 12.53
CA GLN A 33 13.65 26.36 11.19
C GLN A 33 12.71 25.84 10.11
N ALA A 34 12.22 24.61 10.23
CA ALA A 34 11.26 24.05 9.29
C ALA A 34 9.97 24.87 9.23
N ILE A 35 9.42 25.27 10.38
CA ILE A 35 8.24 26.13 10.46
C ILE A 35 8.50 27.50 9.84
N ARG A 36 9.64 28.15 10.12
CA ARG A 36 9.97 29.44 9.50
C ARG A 36 10.09 29.34 7.98
N ASN A 37 10.76 28.30 7.47
CA ASN A 37 10.90 28.07 6.04
C ASN A 37 9.53 27.82 5.36
N LEU A 38 8.61 27.13 6.05
CA LEU A 38 7.26 26.92 5.55
C LEU A 38 6.50 28.26 5.41
N TRP A 39 6.58 29.13 6.42
CA TRP A 39 5.94 30.45 6.37
C TRP A 39 6.59 31.38 5.35
N ASP A 40 7.92 31.34 5.21
CA ASP A 40 8.65 32.09 4.19
C ASP A 40 8.27 31.63 2.77
N PHE A 41 8.13 30.33 2.53
CA PHE A 41 7.61 29.80 1.27
C PHE A 41 6.19 30.31 0.97
N ALA A 42 5.30 30.25 1.95
CA ALA A 42 3.92 30.73 1.80
C ALA A 42 3.88 32.23 1.49
N ALA A 43 4.70 33.03 2.17
CA ALA A 43 4.81 34.47 1.94
C ALA A 43 5.32 34.79 0.53
N ARG A 44 6.39 34.12 0.08
CA ARG A 44 6.95 34.30 -1.28
C ARG A 44 5.95 33.94 -2.37
N ASN A 45 5.12 32.93 -2.14
CA ASN A 45 4.11 32.45 -3.08
C ASN A 45 2.71 33.00 -2.80
N ALA A 46 2.56 34.10 -2.05
CA ALA A 46 1.26 34.66 -1.70
C ALA A 46 0.38 35.01 -2.93
N HIS A 47 1.01 35.32 -4.06
CA HIS A 47 0.35 35.61 -5.33
C HIS A 47 0.04 34.36 -6.18
N ASN A 48 0.49 33.18 -5.74
CA ASN A 48 0.28 31.90 -6.43
C ASN A 48 -0.28 30.84 -5.47
N PRO A 49 -1.60 30.84 -5.22
CA PRO A 49 -2.26 29.87 -4.35
C PRO A 49 -2.06 28.41 -4.78
N ARG A 50 -1.87 28.14 -6.08
CA ARG A 50 -1.64 26.78 -6.60
C ARG A 50 -0.30 26.21 -6.13
N ALA A 51 0.74 27.03 -6.03
CA ALA A 51 2.04 26.59 -5.52
C ALA A 51 1.96 26.20 -4.03
N ILE A 52 1.19 26.95 -3.25
CA ILE A 52 0.92 26.64 -1.83
C ILE A 52 0.12 25.34 -1.73
N GLN A 53 -0.94 25.18 -2.54
CA GLN A 53 -1.73 23.96 -2.60
C GLN A 53 -0.90 22.74 -3.00
N ALA A 54 0.04 22.87 -3.95
CA ALA A 54 0.90 21.77 -4.37
C ALA A 54 1.81 21.27 -3.24
N LEU A 55 2.35 22.18 -2.41
CA LEU A 55 3.18 21.82 -1.26
C LEU A 55 2.42 20.97 -0.24
N PHE A 56 1.16 21.32 0.04
CA PHE A 56 0.33 20.58 0.99
C PHE A 56 -0.40 19.39 0.37
N GLY A 57 -0.72 19.45 -0.93
CA GLY A 57 -1.39 18.39 -1.69
C GLY A 57 -0.49 17.19 -1.96
N ALA A 58 0.82 17.38 -2.07
CA ALA A 58 1.78 16.29 -2.19
C ALA A 58 1.73 15.29 -1.01
N ALA A 59 1.24 15.71 0.17
CA ALA A 59 1.02 14.81 1.30
C ALA A 59 -0.16 13.85 1.09
N ASN A 60 -1.22 14.30 0.41
CA ASN A 60 -2.36 13.43 0.03
C ASN A 60 -1.97 12.48 -1.10
N ASP A 61 -1.20 12.96 -2.08
CA ASP A 61 -0.68 12.15 -3.18
C ASP A 61 0.15 10.96 -2.71
N VAL A 62 0.95 11.08 -1.64
CA VAL A 62 1.79 9.99 -1.17
C VAL A 62 0.97 8.86 -0.56
N GLU A 63 -0.08 9.18 0.21
CA GLU A 63 -0.97 8.17 0.77
C GLU A 63 -1.91 7.58 -0.29
N GLU A 64 -2.38 8.38 -1.25
CA GLU A 64 -3.14 7.88 -2.39
C GLU A 64 -2.29 6.97 -3.29
N ARG A 65 -1.03 7.33 -3.58
CA ARG A 65 -0.11 6.46 -4.33
C ARG A 65 0.23 5.17 -3.59
N LYS A 66 0.34 5.20 -2.26
CA LYS A 66 0.51 3.97 -1.45
C LYS A 66 -0.73 3.09 -1.51
N ALA A 67 -1.92 3.68 -1.37
CA ALA A 67 -3.19 2.97 -1.46
C ALA A 67 -3.40 2.38 -2.87
N GLU A 68 -3.02 3.10 -3.92
CA GLU A 68 -3.09 2.64 -5.30
C GLU A 68 -2.11 1.50 -5.56
N LYS A 69 -0.86 1.58 -5.09
CA LYS A 69 0.11 0.48 -5.16
C LYS A 69 -0.39 -0.77 -4.42
N GLU A 70 -1.01 -0.60 -3.26
CA GLU A 70 -1.59 -1.72 -2.51
C GLU A 70 -2.77 -2.35 -3.27
N ARG A 71 -3.64 -1.53 -3.87
CA ARG A 71 -4.73 -2.02 -4.74
C ARG A 71 -4.19 -2.74 -5.98
N ALA A 72 -3.15 -2.21 -6.61
CA ALA A 72 -2.49 -2.85 -7.75
C ALA A 72 -1.88 -4.20 -7.36
N ARG A 73 -1.17 -4.27 -6.22
CA ARG A 73 -0.62 -5.52 -5.69
C ARG A 73 -1.71 -6.56 -5.41
N ARG A 74 -2.83 -6.15 -4.80
CA ARG A 74 -3.98 -7.05 -4.56
C ARG A 74 -4.60 -7.54 -5.86
N ARG A 75 -4.72 -6.67 -6.87
CA ARG A 75 -5.23 -7.05 -8.19
C ARG A 75 -4.31 -8.05 -8.88
N GLU A 76 -3.00 -7.81 -8.84
CA GLU A 76 -2.01 -8.74 -9.41
C GLU A 76 -2.04 -10.09 -8.70
N ALA A 77 -2.14 -10.11 -7.36
CA ALA A 77 -2.28 -11.34 -6.59
C ALA A 77 -3.58 -12.10 -6.94
N ALA A 78 -4.69 -11.39 -7.14
CA ALA A 78 -5.95 -12.00 -7.56
C ALA A 78 -5.87 -12.62 -8.96
N ILE A 79 -5.23 -11.93 -9.92
CA ILE A 79 -5.02 -12.45 -11.29
C ILE A 79 -4.11 -13.68 -11.27
N LYS A 80 -2.99 -13.62 -10.54
CA LYS A 80 -2.09 -14.76 -10.36
C LYS A 80 -2.79 -15.94 -9.69
N GLY A 81 -3.59 -15.68 -8.66
CA GLY A 81 -4.39 -16.71 -7.99
C GLY A 81 -5.41 -17.37 -8.92
N ALA A 82 -6.09 -16.59 -9.77
CA ALA A 82 -7.05 -17.10 -10.73
C ALA A 82 -6.41 -18.00 -11.80
N ASN A 83 -5.17 -17.72 -12.18
CA ASN A 83 -4.46 -18.46 -13.23
C ASN A 83 -3.52 -19.56 -12.72
N ILE A 84 -3.39 -19.73 -11.40
CA ILE A 84 -2.35 -20.59 -10.81
C ILE A 84 -2.42 -22.05 -11.30
N VAL A 85 -3.63 -22.58 -11.48
CA VAL A 85 -3.86 -23.96 -11.95
C VAL A 85 -3.56 -24.07 -13.45
N ALA A 86 -3.98 -23.08 -14.24
CA ALA A 86 -3.71 -23.05 -15.67
C ALA A 86 -2.20 -22.93 -15.96
N GLU A 87 -1.48 -22.05 -15.25
CA GLU A 87 -0.02 -21.91 -15.33
C GLU A 87 0.71 -23.19 -14.89
N ALA A 88 0.19 -23.91 -13.90
CA ALA A 88 0.75 -25.19 -13.48
C ALA A 88 0.59 -26.26 -14.57
N TYR A 89 -0.59 -26.36 -15.18
CA TYR A 89 -0.82 -27.28 -16.29
C TYR A 89 0.11 -27.01 -17.47
N GLU A 90 0.25 -25.75 -17.88
CA GLU A 90 1.17 -25.36 -18.96
C GLU A 90 2.63 -25.72 -18.62
N ARG A 91 3.09 -25.41 -17.40
CA ARG A 91 4.46 -25.68 -16.96
C ARG A 91 4.83 -27.15 -16.97
N TYR A 92 3.89 -28.02 -16.57
CA TYR A 92 4.12 -29.46 -16.50
C TYR A 92 3.68 -30.20 -17.78
N GLY A 93 3.21 -29.48 -18.81
CA GLY A 93 2.72 -30.08 -20.04
C GLY A 93 1.51 -31.00 -19.84
N ILE A 94 0.69 -30.71 -18.82
CA ILE A 94 -0.49 -31.51 -18.47
C ILE A 94 -1.67 -30.96 -19.28
N GLU A 95 -2.29 -31.81 -20.10
CA GLU A 95 -3.54 -31.46 -20.74
C GLU A 95 -4.71 -31.66 -19.76
N PRO A 96 -5.50 -30.63 -19.45
CA PRO A 96 -6.62 -30.78 -18.52
C PRO A 96 -7.71 -31.63 -19.16
N SER A 97 -8.19 -32.65 -18.43
CA SER A 97 -9.31 -33.48 -18.86
C SER A 97 -10.63 -32.73 -18.79
N ASP A 98 -11.63 -33.17 -19.56
CA ASP A 98 -12.97 -32.58 -19.53
C ASP A 98 -13.62 -32.62 -18.15
N TRP A 99 -13.31 -33.63 -17.35
CA TRP A 99 -13.75 -33.68 -15.95
C TRP A 99 -13.07 -32.59 -15.12
N THR A 100 -11.74 -32.43 -15.18
CA THR A 100 -11.03 -31.39 -14.41
C THR A 100 -11.40 -29.96 -14.79
N LYS A 101 -11.86 -29.73 -16.02
CA LYS A 101 -12.34 -28.40 -16.46
C LYS A 101 -13.71 -28.04 -15.89
N ASN A 102 -14.54 -29.05 -15.59
CA ASN A 102 -15.94 -28.86 -15.21
C ASN A 102 -16.24 -29.21 -13.74
N ALA A 103 -15.35 -29.95 -13.08
CA ALA A 103 -15.51 -30.31 -11.68
C ALA A 103 -15.36 -29.08 -10.77
N SER A 104 -16.19 -29.00 -9.74
CA SER A 104 -16.05 -28.05 -8.66
C SER A 104 -14.86 -28.42 -7.76
N TYR A 105 -14.38 -27.45 -6.97
CA TYR A 105 -13.32 -27.69 -6.00
C TYR A 105 -13.70 -28.76 -4.96
N GLU A 106 -14.97 -28.83 -4.57
CA GLU A 106 -15.47 -29.85 -3.64
C GLU A 106 -15.38 -31.25 -4.25
N GLU A 107 -15.82 -31.42 -5.49
CA GLU A 107 -15.71 -32.71 -6.19
C GLU A 107 -14.26 -33.17 -6.38
N MET A 108 -13.36 -32.24 -6.73
CA MET A 108 -11.93 -32.56 -6.83
C MET A 108 -11.33 -32.98 -5.49
N ARG A 109 -11.70 -32.27 -4.42
CA ARG A 109 -11.24 -32.60 -3.06
C ARG A 109 -11.75 -33.94 -2.58
N ASP A 110 -13.03 -34.22 -2.80
CA ASP A 110 -13.64 -35.47 -2.37
C ASP A 110 -13.08 -36.64 -3.16
N TYR A 111 -12.83 -36.46 -4.46
CA TYR A 111 -12.12 -37.45 -5.27
C TYR A 111 -10.71 -37.74 -4.73
N ALA A 112 -9.92 -36.70 -4.43
CA ALA A 112 -8.58 -36.86 -3.87
C ALA A 112 -8.60 -37.53 -2.48
N LEU A 113 -9.63 -37.24 -1.66
CA LEU A 113 -9.83 -37.90 -0.37
C LEU A 113 -10.16 -39.38 -0.55
N LEU A 114 -11.08 -39.71 -1.46
CA LEU A 114 -11.46 -41.09 -1.77
C LEU A 114 -10.28 -41.89 -2.33
N GLU A 115 -9.47 -41.29 -3.20
CA GLU A 115 -8.23 -41.90 -3.70
C GLU A 115 -7.29 -42.27 -2.55
N ARG A 116 -7.08 -41.34 -1.61
CA ARG A 116 -6.23 -41.58 -0.43
C ARG A 116 -6.79 -42.63 0.53
N LEU A 117 -8.12 -42.75 0.64
CA LEU A 117 -8.77 -43.79 1.44
C LEU A 117 -8.58 -45.17 0.80
N ARG A 118 -8.72 -45.25 -0.53
CA ARG A 118 -8.44 -46.47 -1.32
C ARG A 118 -7.00 -46.94 -1.15
N GLU A 119 -6.03 -46.04 -1.26
CA GLU A 119 -4.61 -46.34 -1.05
C GLU A 119 -4.33 -46.93 0.35
N ARG A 120 -5.18 -46.62 1.33
CA ARG A 120 -5.08 -47.10 2.71
C ARG A 120 -5.98 -48.29 3.01
N GLY A 121 -6.77 -48.76 2.04
CA GLY A 121 -7.76 -49.84 2.23
C GLY A 121 -8.89 -49.48 3.19
N LEU A 122 -9.29 -48.21 3.23
CA LEU A 122 -10.30 -47.66 4.14
C LEU A 122 -11.56 -47.18 3.39
N ASP A 123 -11.80 -47.72 2.19
CA ASP A 123 -12.87 -47.33 1.27
C ASP A 123 -14.10 -48.26 1.32
N GLY A 124 -14.14 -49.21 2.27
CA GLY A 124 -15.21 -50.19 2.49
C GLY A 124 -16.13 -49.89 3.67
#